data_AF-A0A1E4SL35-F1
#
_entry.id   AF-A0A1E4SL35-F1
#
_cell.length_a   1.000
_cell.length_b   1.000
_cell.length_c   1.000
_cell.angle_alpha   90.00
_cell.angle_beta   90.00
_cell.angle_gamma   90.00
#
_symmetry.space_group_name_H-M   'P 1'
#
loop_
_entity.id
_entity.type
_entity.pdbx_description
1 polymer ?
#
loop_
_entity_poly.entity_id
_entity_poly.type
_entity_poly.pdbx_seq_one_letter_code
_entity_poly.pdbx_strand_id
1 'polypeptide(L)'
;MNLSWLTPDAIITSTQITTAESASESESYKHYGSLGVGASGISQTSSTKSSQKAKTQAALQAQQMYLSKHINSNGPQDKPKVNPLEFEEYDDETLARYNQKYGLGLPPITTINSDILNSEIGKKTQSKRSKSRRARGSITKQETSNHIKAHFLNLPCKENEIITSFLYKVRHQDSDFKLTFK
;
A
#
# COMPACT_ATOMS: atom_id res chain seq x y z
N MET A 1 28.93 54.54 11.33
CA MET A 1 27.74 54.43 10.46
C MET A 1 28.24 54.15 9.05
N ASN A 2 28.09 52.92 8.57
CA ASN A 2 28.27 52.54 7.17
C ASN A 2 27.44 51.28 6.93
N LEU A 3 26.39 51.44 6.12
CA LEU A 3 25.47 50.39 5.68
C LEU A 3 26.12 49.64 4.53
N SER A 4 26.32 48.33 4.69
CA SER A 4 26.61 47.41 3.60
C SER A 4 25.68 46.21 3.71
N TRP A 5 24.71 46.23 2.83
CA TRP A 5 23.76 45.19 2.45
C TRP A 5 24.55 44.01 1.86
N LEU A 6 24.41 42.82 2.45
CA LEU A 6 24.84 41.56 1.83
C LEU A 6 23.63 40.63 1.73
N THR A 7 23.22 40.39 0.49
CA THR A 7 22.29 39.34 0.06
C THR A 7 22.92 37.96 0.20
N PRO A 8 22.20 36.94 0.67
CA PRO A 8 22.54 35.55 0.37
C PRO A 8 21.78 35.06 -0.87
N ASP A 9 22.56 34.62 -1.85
CA ASP A 9 22.13 34.05 -3.13
C ASP A 9 21.17 32.87 -2.98
N ALA A 10 20.12 32.89 -3.80
CA ALA A 10 19.20 31.79 -4.02
C ALA A 10 19.87 30.73 -4.91
N ILE A 11 20.15 29.55 -4.34
CA ILE A 11 20.51 28.36 -5.12
C ILE A 11 19.22 27.57 -5.37
N ILE A 12 18.58 27.83 -6.52
CA ILE A 12 17.49 26.99 -7.05
C ILE A 12 18.12 25.95 -7.97
N THR A 13 18.32 24.75 -7.45
CA THR A 13 18.75 23.60 -8.26
C THR A 13 17.56 23.13 -9.10
N SER A 14 17.58 23.47 -10.39
CA SER A 14 16.64 22.92 -11.38
C SER A 14 16.90 21.42 -11.56
N THR A 15 16.00 20.58 -11.06
CA THR A 15 15.92 19.17 -11.47
C THR A 15 14.94 19.07 -12.63
N GLN A 16 15.49 18.76 -13.81
CA GLN A 16 14.75 18.44 -15.02
C GLN A 16 13.91 17.18 -14.78
N ILE A 17 12.59 17.33 -14.67
CA ILE A 17 11.66 16.21 -14.74
C ILE A 17 11.30 16.03 -16.21
N THR A 18 11.90 15.04 -16.87
CA THR A 18 11.43 14.52 -18.16
C THR A 18 10.06 13.88 -17.96
N THR A 19 9.00 14.64 -18.23
CA THR A 19 7.65 14.09 -18.46
C THR A 19 7.65 13.36 -19.79
N ALA A 20 7.49 12.03 -19.75
CA ALA A 20 7.06 11.25 -20.90
C ALA A 20 5.64 11.72 -21.30
N GLU A 21 5.53 12.27 -22.50
CA GLU A 21 4.29 12.74 -23.10
C GLU A 21 3.42 11.55 -23.49
N SER A 22 2.45 11.21 -22.65
CA SER A 22 1.43 10.21 -22.96
C SER A 22 0.37 10.88 -23.83
N ALA A 23 0.55 10.81 -25.15
CA ALA A 23 -0.42 11.27 -26.13
C ALA A 23 -1.60 10.29 -26.18
N SER A 24 -2.68 10.62 -25.46
CA SER A 24 -3.98 9.95 -25.61
C SER A 24 -4.75 10.64 -26.73
N GLU A 25 -4.64 10.11 -27.94
CA GLU A 25 -5.41 10.57 -29.10
C GLU A 25 -6.86 10.07 -28.99
N SER A 26 -7.81 11.01 -28.90
CA SER A 26 -9.25 10.71 -28.93
C SER A 26 -9.78 10.94 -30.34
N GLU A 27 -10.05 9.86 -31.08
CA GLU A 27 -10.70 9.93 -32.38
C GLU A 27 -12.17 10.36 -32.23
N SER A 28 -12.56 11.42 -32.93
CA SER A 28 -13.96 11.89 -33.00
C SER A 28 -14.54 11.54 -34.37
N TYR A 29 -15.48 10.58 -34.38
CA TYR A 29 -16.23 10.21 -35.58
C TYR A 29 -17.16 11.37 -36.00
N LYS A 30 -16.91 11.96 -37.17
CA LYS A 30 -17.78 12.98 -37.78
C LYS A 30 -18.98 12.29 -38.42
N HIS A 31 -20.16 12.47 -37.83
CA HIS A 31 -21.42 12.11 -38.46
C HIS A 31 -21.84 13.25 -39.41
N TYR A 32 -21.84 12.99 -40.72
CA TYR A 32 -22.39 13.91 -41.71
C TYR A 32 -23.91 13.76 -41.71
N GLY A 33 -24.62 14.81 -41.30
CA GLY A 33 -26.08 14.90 -41.30
C GLY A 33 -26.50 16.32 -41.65
N SER A 34 -27.25 16.43 -42.73
CA SER A 34 -27.47 17.60 -43.56
C SER A 34 -28.65 18.49 -43.11
N LEU A 35 -28.50 19.80 -43.37
CA LEU A 35 -29.49 20.87 -43.61
C LEU A 35 -30.40 21.41 -42.48
N GLY A 36 -30.23 22.71 -42.21
CA GLY A 36 -31.18 23.58 -41.51
C GLY A 36 -30.70 25.05 -41.50
N VAL A 37 -31.37 25.88 -42.29
CA VAL A 37 -31.09 27.28 -42.69
C VAL A 37 -31.11 28.29 -41.52
N GLY A 38 -30.22 29.30 -41.54
CA GLY A 38 -30.42 30.53 -40.74
C GLY A 38 -29.20 31.44 -40.52
N ALA A 39 -29.00 32.38 -41.46
CA ALA A 39 -28.63 33.78 -41.25
C ALA A 39 -27.34 34.20 -40.48
N SER A 40 -26.52 34.97 -41.22
CA SER A 40 -25.83 36.20 -40.79
C SER A 40 -24.47 36.10 -40.07
N GLY A 41 -23.48 36.79 -40.64
CA GLY A 41 -22.38 37.38 -39.88
C GLY A 41 -20.99 36.88 -40.27
N ILE A 42 -20.43 37.46 -41.33
CA ILE A 42 -18.98 37.53 -41.51
C ILE A 42 -18.42 38.36 -40.34
N SER A 43 -17.66 37.72 -39.47
CA SER A 43 -16.72 38.39 -38.57
C SER A 43 -15.51 37.49 -38.39
N GLN A 44 -14.49 37.79 -39.19
CA GLN A 44 -13.12 37.40 -38.92
C GLN A 44 -12.73 37.91 -37.53
N THR A 45 -12.65 37.00 -36.55
CA THR A 45 -11.94 37.23 -35.29
C THR A 45 -10.85 36.18 -35.18
N SER A 46 -9.71 36.49 -35.80
CA SER A 46 -8.44 35.82 -35.60
C SER A 46 -7.92 36.12 -34.19
N SER A 47 -8.38 35.39 -33.15
CA SER A 47 -7.69 35.31 -31.83
C SER A 47 -8.51 34.54 -30.76
N THR A 48 -8.79 33.24 -30.90
CA THR A 48 -9.48 32.52 -29.80
C THR A 48 -9.08 31.06 -29.57
N LYS A 49 -8.10 30.52 -30.31
CA LYS A 49 -7.64 29.12 -30.07
C LYS A 49 -6.73 28.98 -28.83
N SER A 50 -5.97 30.01 -28.47
CA SER A 50 -5.11 30.01 -27.27
C SER A 50 -5.92 30.12 -25.98
N SER A 51 -6.98 30.94 -25.98
CA SER A 51 -7.83 31.22 -24.82
C SER A 51 -8.68 30.01 -24.41
N GLN A 52 -9.12 29.19 -25.37
CA GLN A 52 -9.86 27.96 -25.08
C GLN A 52 -8.94 26.87 -24.49
N LYS A 53 -7.71 26.69 -25.03
CA LYS A 53 -6.71 25.78 -24.43
C LYS A 53 -6.37 26.17 -22.99
N ALA A 54 -6.22 27.46 -22.70
CA ALA A 54 -5.91 27.95 -21.36
C ALA A 54 -7.03 27.64 -20.34
N LYS A 55 -8.30 27.79 -20.71
CA LYS A 55 -9.44 27.43 -19.84
C LYS A 55 -9.51 25.92 -19.57
N THR A 56 -9.30 25.09 -20.58
CA THR A 56 -9.26 23.64 -20.42
C THR A 56 -8.09 23.20 -19.54
N GLN A 57 -6.92 23.84 -19.70
CA GLN A 57 -5.75 23.57 -18.86
C GLN A 57 -5.98 23.95 -17.40
N ALA A 58 -6.62 25.09 -17.13
CA ALA A 58 -6.98 25.51 -15.77
C ALA A 58 -8.01 24.57 -15.11
N ALA A 59 -9.00 24.10 -15.87
CA ALA A 59 -9.97 23.12 -15.37
C ALA A 59 -9.32 21.76 -15.04
N LEU A 60 -8.37 21.34 -15.86
CA LEU A 60 -7.63 20.09 -15.66
C LEU A 60 -6.69 20.17 -14.46
N GLN A 61 -6.03 21.32 -14.26
CA GLN A 61 -5.26 21.60 -13.05
C GLN A 61 -6.14 21.63 -11.79
N ALA A 62 -7.33 22.23 -11.85
CA ALA A 62 -8.27 22.23 -10.74
C ALA A 62 -8.73 20.81 -10.36
N GLN A 63 -8.95 19.93 -11.35
CA GLN A 63 -9.22 18.52 -11.10
C GLN A 63 -8.04 17.79 -10.46
N GLN A 64 -6.81 17.99 -10.94
CA GLN A 64 -5.62 17.37 -10.34
C GLN A 64 -5.43 17.81 -8.88
N MET A 65 -5.62 19.10 -8.59
CA MET A 65 -5.58 19.62 -7.23
C MET A 65 -6.67 19.01 -6.34
N TYR A 66 -7.89 18.85 -6.87
CA TYR A 66 -8.98 18.20 -6.16
C TYR A 66 -8.67 16.74 -5.85
N LEU A 67 -8.17 15.98 -6.84
CA LEU A 67 -7.77 14.59 -6.67
C LEU A 67 -6.63 14.46 -5.65
N SER A 68 -5.61 15.32 -5.70
CA SER A 68 -4.50 15.28 -4.73
C SER A 68 -4.92 15.55 -3.29
N LYS A 69 -5.99 16.34 -3.07
CA LYS A 69 -6.51 16.65 -1.73
C LYS A 69 -7.42 15.57 -1.15
N HIS A 70 -8.07 14.79 -2.00
CA HIS A 70 -9.11 13.83 -1.58
C HIS A 70 -8.76 12.37 -1.86
N ILE A 71 -7.72 12.11 -2.66
CA ILE A 71 -7.14 10.79 -2.85
C ILE A 71 -5.91 10.68 -1.96
N ASN A 72 -6.11 10.06 -0.80
CA ASN A 72 -5.00 9.64 0.05
C ASN A 72 -4.45 8.34 -0.56
N SER A 73 -3.15 8.30 -0.82
CA SER A 73 -2.50 7.09 -1.30
C SER A 73 -2.70 5.97 -0.26
N ASN A 74 -3.25 4.84 -0.72
CA ASN A 74 -3.37 3.60 0.06
C ASN A 74 -2.25 2.61 -0.34
N GLY A 75 -1.11 3.15 -0.75
CA GLY A 75 0.02 2.37 -1.17
C GLY A 75 0.56 1.53 -0.01
N PRO A 76 1.23 0.41 -0.29
CA PRO A 76 1.87 -0.40 0.75
C PRO A 76 2.94 0.36 1.54
N GLN A 77 3.45 1.47 0.99
CA GLN A 77 4.42 2.36 1.66
C GLN A 77 3.75 3.40 2.58
N ASP A 78 2.43 3.60 2.49
CA ASP A 78 1.71 4.58 3.31
C ASP A 78 1.34 4.03 4.69
N LYS A 79 1.44 2.71 4.88
CA LYS A 79 1.29 2.10 6.20
C LYS A 79 2.54 2.40 7.03
N PRO A 80 2.39 2.85 8.30
CA PRO A 80 3.53 3.02 9.17
C PRO A 80 4.28 1.68 9.30
N LYS A 81 5.62 1.76 9.24
CA LYS A 81 6.45 0.58 9.44
C LYS A 81 6.34 0.16 10.90
N VAL A 82 5.82 -1.04 11.12
CA VAL A 82 5.70 -1.67 12.44
C VAL A 82 7.08 -1.79 13.09
N ASN A 83 7.14 -1.47 14.38
CA ASN A 83 8.36 -1.63 15.16
C ASN A 83 8.71 -3.13 15.27
N PRO A 84 9.95 -3.56 14.95
CA PRO A 84 10.29 -4.98 14.91
C PRO A 84 10.08 -5.72 16.24
N LEU A 85 10.14 -5.03 17.37
CA LEU A 85 9.99 -5.61 18.71
C LEU A 85 8.55 -5.61 19.23
N GLU A 86 7.61 -5.04 18.48
CA GLU A 86 6.20 -4.93 18.88
C GLU A 86 5.38 -6.09 18.28
N PHE A 87 5.44 -7.24 18.95
CA PHE A 87 4.78 -8.48 18.54
C PHE A 87 3.24 -8.41 18.47
N GLU A 88 2.61 -7.37 19.02
CA GLU A 88 1.16 -7.20 18.98
C GLU A 88 0.66 -6.61 17.65
N GLU A 89 1.50 -5.81 16.99
CA GLU A 89 1.16 -5.12 15.76
C GLU A 89 1.34 -6.01 14.53
N TYR A 90 2.04 -7.14 14.67
CA TYR A 90 2.15 -8.14 13.62
C TYR A 90 0.84 -8.85 13.32
N ASP A 91 0.72 -9.33 12.09
CA ASP A 91 -0.42 -10.12 11.64
C ASP A 91 -0.45 -11.52 12.31
N ASP A 92 -1.66 -12.05 12.50
CA ASP A 92 -1.90 -13.34 13.15
C ASP A 92 -1.21 -14.48 12.40
N GLU A 93 -1.18 -14.42 11.07
CA GLU A 93 -0.47 -15.39 10.23
C GLU A 93 1.04 -15.37 10.45
N THR A 94 1.61 -14.21 10.75
CA THR A 94 3.05 -14.07 11.01
C THR A 94 3.41 -14.70 12.34
N LEU A 95 2.58 -14.48 13.37
CA LEU A 95 2.72 -15.12 14.68
C LEU A 95 2.54 -16.64 14.59
N ALA A 96 1.59 -17.11 13.78
CA ALA A 96 1.38 -18.54 13.52
C ALA A 96 2.58 -19.18 12.79
N ARG A 97 3.15 -18.51 11.79
CA ARG A 97 4.37 -18.96 11.09
C ARG A 97 5.56 -19.04 12.04
N TYR A 98 5.71 -18.08 12.95
CA TYR A 98 6.76 -18.12 13.98
C TYR A 98 6.59 -19.34 14.90
N ASN A 99 5.38 -19.57 15.40
CA ASN A 99 5.04 -20.73 16.23
C ASN A 99 5.36 -22.05 15.51
N GLN A 100 5.03 -22.17 14.22
CA GLN A 100 5.35 -23.36 13.43
C GLN A 100 6.85 -23.52 13.20
N LYS A 101 7.58 -22.43 12.89
CA LYS A 101 9.02 -22.47 12.60
C LYS A 101 9.84 -22.93 13.79
N TYR A 102 9.51 -22.47 14.99
CA TYR A 102 10.21 -22.83 16.22
C TYR A 102 9.53 -23.95 17.01
N GLY A 103 8.39 -24.47 16.54
CA GLY A 103 7.70 -25.59 17.15
C GLY A 103 7.19 -25.32 18.57
N LEU A 104 6.78 -24.09 18.89
CA LEU A 104 6.38 -23.71 20.26
C LEU A 104 5.10 -24.43 20.73
N GLY A 105 4.32 -25.00 19.79
CA GLY A 105 3.12 -25.76 20.11
C GLY A 105 1.98 -24.91 20.68
N LEU A 106 2.05 -23.59 20.50
CA LEU A 106 1.01 -22.67 20.96
C LEU A 106 -0.29 -22.95 20.20
N PRO A 107 -1.45 -22.86 20.87
CA PRO A 107 -2.73 -23.03 20.21
C PRO A 107 -3.00 -21.90 19.19
N PRO A 108 -3.98 -22.08 18.29
CA PRO A 108 -4.32 -21.03 17.32
C PRO A 108 -4.91 -19.79 18.02
N ILE A 109 -4.59 -18.62 17.47
CA ILE A 109 -5.08 -17.33 17.95
C ILE A 109 -6.61 -17.26 17.76
N THR A 110 -7.29 -16.69 18.75
CA THR A 110 -8.75 -16.51 18.73
C THR A 110 -9.12 -15.35 17.81
N THR A 111 -9.77 -15.65 16.68
CA THR A 111 -10.36 -14.65 15.79
C THR A 111 -11.83 -14.43 16.14
N ILE A 112 -12.38 -13.24 15.87
CA ILE A 112 -13.82 -12.92 16.05
C ILE A 112 -14.73 -13.97 15.39
N ASN A 113 -14.41 -14.37 14.16
CA ASN A 113 -15.17 -15.42 13.45
C ASN A 113 -15.17 -16.75 14.22
N SER A 114 -14.06 -17.09 14.88
CA SER A 114 -13.96 -18.30 15.68
C SER A 114 -14.79 -18.20 16.96
N ASP A 115 -14.92 -17.00 17.53
CA ASP A 115 -15.73 -16.74 18.71
C ASP A 115 -17.23 -16.83 18.40
N ILE A 116 -17.67 -16.23 17.28
CA ILE A 116 -19.05 -16.37 16.78
C ILE A 116 -19.39 -17.85 16.55
N LEU A 117 -18.49 -18.63 15.94
CA LEU A 117 -18.70 -20.06 15.72
C LEU A 117 -18.64 -20.89 17.01
N ASN A 118 -18.05 -20.35 18.08
CA ASN A 118 -18.01 -20.98 19.39
C ASN A 118 -19.27 -20.69 20.22
N SER A 119 -20.04 -19.65 19.89
CA SER A 119 -21.30 -19.28 20.53
C SER A 119 -22.46 -20.26 20.27
N GLU A 120 -23.59 -20.03 20.93
CA GLU A 120 -24.84 -20.80 20.76
C GLU A 120 -25.34 -20.85 19.31
N ILE A 121 -25.04 -19.81 18.52
CA ILE A 121 -25.40 -19.73 17.10
C ILE A 121 -24.57 -20.72 16.28
N GLY A 122 -23.29 -20.86 16.63
CA GLY A 122 -22.32 -21.70 15.92
C GLY A 122 -22.39 -23.19 16.27
N LYS A 123 -23.13 -23.60 17.30
CA LYS A 123 -23.12 -24.99 17.82
C LYS A 123 -23.51 -26.06 16.82
N LYS A 124 -24.34 -25.73 15.82
CA LYS A 124 -24.78 -26.65 14.76
C LYS A 124 -23.90 -26.62 13.50
N THR A 125 -22.91 -25.73 13.44
CA THR A 125 -22.04 -25.58 12.26
C THR A 125 -21.07 -26.76 12.12
N GLN A 126 -20.71 -27.07 10.88
CA GLN A 126 -19.74 -28.12 10.57
C GLN A 126 -18.37 -27.83 11.21
N SER A 127 -17.97 -26.56 11.24
CA SER A 127 -16.74 -26.09 11.88
C SER A 127 -16.67 -26.50 13.35
N LYS A 128 -17.72 -26.30 14.15
CA LYS A 128 -17.75 -26.68 15.58
C LYS A 128 -17.72 -28.20 15.77
N ARG A 129 -18.50 -28.95 14.97
CA ARG A 129 -18.51 -30.43 14.99
C ARG A 129 -17.14 -31.03 14.66
N SER A 130 -16.40 -30.43 13.73
CA SER A 130 -15.04 -30.87 13.37
C SER A 130 -13.99 -30.53 14.43
N LYS A 131 -14.12 -29.35 15.08
CA LYS A 131 -13.14 -28.82 16.05
C LYS A 131 -13.13 -29.55 17.39
N SER A 132 -14.27 -30.15 17.79
CA SER A 132 -14.36 -31.01 18.99
C SER A 132 -13.31 -32.14 19.03
N ARG A 133 -12.85 -32.61 17.85
CA ARG A 133 -11.81 -33.65 17.73
C ARG A 133 -10.37 -33.16 17.87
N ARG A 134 -10.12 -31.84 17.90
CA ARG A 134 -8.76 -31.23 17.89
C ARG A 134 -8.55 -30.24 19.04
N ALA A 135 -9.33 -30.35 20.12
CA ALA A 135 -9.46 -29.34 21.16
C ALA A 135 -8.18 -29.15 22.02
N ARG A 136 -7.15 -28.52 21.43
CA ARG A 136 -6.37 -27.55 22.17
C ARG A 136 -7.14 -26.23 22.10
N GLY A 137 -7.33 -25.56 23.22
CA GLY A 137 -8.10 -24.32 23.33
C GLY A 137 -7.61 -23.24 22.37
N SER A 138 -8.29 -22.10 22.30
CA SER A 138 -7.76 -20.94 21.59
C SER A 138 -7.09 -19.98 22.58
N ILE A 139 -6.05 -19.30 22.13
CA ILE A 139 -5.28 -18.34 22.94
C ILE A 139 -5.54 -16.93 22.42
N THR A 140 -5.43 -15.91 23.26
CA THR A 140 -5.56 -14.53 22.79
C THR A 140 -4.32 -14.10 22.00
N LYS A 141 -4.48 -13.09 21.14
CA LYS A 141 -3.35 -12.53 20.37
C LYS A 141 -2.26 -12.02 21.31
N GLN A 142 -2.64 -11.25 22.34
CA GLN A 142 -1.72 -10.67 23.32
C GLN A 142 -0.91 -11.73 24.05
N GLU A 143 -1.56 -12.80 24.53
CA GLU A 143 -0.84 -13.90 25.18
C GLU A 143 0.15 -14.57 24.21
N THR A 144 -0.26 -14.80 22.97
CA THR A 144 0.63 -15.38 21.95
C THR A 144 1.84 -14.49 21.68
N SER A 145 1.62 -13.18 21.52
CA SER A 145 2.66 -12.18 21.34
C SER A 145 3.63 -12.15 22.53
N ASN A 146 3.13 -12.27 23.76
CA ASN A 146 3.97 -12.32 24.96
C ASN A 146 4.84 -13.58 25.01
N HIS A 147 4.28 -14.76 24.69
CA HIS A 147 5.07 -16.00 24.62
C HIS A 147 6.15 -15.93 23.55
N ILE A 148 5.80 -15.41 22.36
CA ILE A 148 6.74 -15.24 21.26
C ILE A 148 7.84 -14.23 21.64
N LYS A 149 7.49 -13.12 22.27
CA LYS A 149 8.44 -12.11 22.75
C LYS A 149 9.43 -12.70 23.75
N ALA A 150 8.94 -13.45 24.74
CA ALA A 150 9.78 -14.13 25.72
C ALA A 150 10.73 -15.14 25.07
N HIS A 151 10.23 -15.94 24.12
CA HIS A 151 11.06 -16.88 23.37
C HIS A 151 12.12 -16.15 22.51
N PHE A 152 11.73 -15.09 21.81
CA PHE A 152 12.61 -14.31 20.95
C PHE A 152 13.78 -13.69 21.73
N LEU A 153 13.52 -13.14 22.93
CA LEU A 153 14.56 -12.54 23.77
C LEU A 153 15.55 -13.57 24.34
N ASN A 154 15.11 -14.83 24.49
CA ASN A 154 15.95 -15.92 25.00
C ASN A 154 16.67 -16.70 23.88
N LEU A 155 16.48 -16.31 22.61
CA LEU A 155 17.06 -17.03 21.50
C LEU A 155 18.58 -16.75 21.41
N PRO A 156 19.45 -17.77 21.42
CA PRO A 156 20.88 -17.56 21.25
C PRO A 156 21.16 -17.00 19.85
N CYS A 157 21.81 -15.83 19.79
CA CYS A 157 22.12 -15.14 18.56
C CYS A 157 23.64 -15.02 18.36
N LYS A 158 24.13 -15.44 17.19
CA LYS A 158 25.51 -15.22 16.76
C LYS A 158 25.51 -14.22 15.60
N GLU A 159 25.98 -13.01 15.87
CA GLU A 159 25.93 -11.88 14.93
C GLU A 159 26.51 -12.24 13.55
N ASN A 160 27.71 -12.83 13.53
CA ASN A 160 28.39 -13.20 12.28
C ASN A 160 27.58 -14.17 11.40
N GLU A 161 26.85 -15.12 11.99
CA GLU A 161 26.02 -16.08 11.25
C GLU A 161 24.74 -15.40 10.73
N ILE A 162 24.18 -14.48 11.51
CA ILE A 162 22.94 -13.76 11.17
C ILE A 162 23.19 -12.80 10.00
N ILE A 163 24.25 -11.99 10.06
CA ILE A 163 24.56 -10.99 9.02
C ILE A 163 24.86 -11.69 7.69
N THR A 164 25.69 -12.73 7.70
CA THR A 164 26.04 -13.46 6.47
C THR A 164 24.83 -14.16 5.86
N SER A 165 24.01 -14.83 6.68
CA SER A 165 22.75 -15.46 6.23
C SER A 165 21.74 -14.46 5.68
N PHE A 166 21.61 -13.30 6.33
CA PHE A 166 20.71 -12.23 5.88
C PHE A 166 21.14 -11.67 4.53
N LEU A 167 22.41 -11.29 4.40
CA LEU A 167 22.94 -10.73 3.16
C LEU A 167 22.81 -11.72 2.00
N TYR A 168 23.09 -12.99 2.26
CA TYR A 168 22.91 -14.05 1.27
C TYR A 168 21.45 -14.14 0.80
N LYS A 169 20.49 -14.21 1.73
CA LYS A 169 19.06 -14.31 1.40
C LYS A 169 18.54 -13.09 0.64
N VAL A 170 18.90 -11.88 1.05
CA VAL A 170 18.46 -10.65 0.38
C VAL A 170 19.04 -10.57 -1.04
N ARG A 171 20.30 -10.96 -1.23
CA ARG A 171 20.94 -10.96 -2.55
C ARG A 171 20.39 -12.01 -3.51
N HIS A 172 19.89 -13.14 -3.00
CA HIS A 172 19.42 -14.27 -3.81
C HIS A 172 17.91 -14.52 -3.69
N GLN A 173 17.14 -13.55 -3.19
CA GLN A 173 15.69 -13.68 -2.94
C GLN A 173 14.89 -14.13 -4.17
N ASP A 174 15.35 -13.76 -5.37
CA ASP A 174 14.68 -14.09 -6.64
C ASP A 174 15.09 -15.48 -7.20
N SER A 175 16.10 -16.12 -6.60
CA SER A 175 16.66 -17.42 -7.04
C SER A 175 16.03 -18.63 -6.32
N ASP A 176 15.31 -18.40 -5.22
CA ASP A 176 14.84 -19.45 -4.30
C ASP A 176 13.46 -20.02 -4.65
N PHE A 177 12.86 -19.68 -5.80
CA PHE A 177 11.59 -20.28 -6.20
C PHE A 177 11.80 -21.71 -6.75
N LYS A 178 11.98 -22.67 -5.83
CA LYS A 178 11.78 -24.10 -6.11
C LYS A 178 10.54 -24.58 -5.37
N LEU A 179 9.48 -24.83 -6.13
CA LEU A 179 8.26 -25.47 -5.64
C LEU A 179 8.58 -26.92 -5.26
N THR A 180 8.76 -27.18 -3.96
CA THR A 180 8.89 -28.54 -3.43
C THR A 180 7.58 -28.93 -2.73
N PHE A 181 6.86 -29.88 -3.30
CA PHE A 181 5.73 -30.52 -2.63
C PHE A 181 6.29 -31.55 -1.64
N LYS A 182 5.92 -31.43 -0.36
CA LYS A 182 6.12 -32.46 0.67
C LYS A 182 4.79 -33.12 0.99
#